data_AF-A0A534ZYR8-F1
#
_entry.id   AF-A0A534ZYR8-F1
#
_cell.length_a   1.000
_cell.length_b   1.000
_cell.length_c   1.000
_cell.angle_alpha   90.00
_cell.angle_beta   90.00
_cell.angle_gamma   90.00
#
_symmetry.space_group_name_H-M   'P 1'
#
loop_
_entity.id
_entity.type
_entity.pdbx_description
1 polymer ?
#
loop_
_entity_poly.entity_id
_entity_poly.type
_entity_poly.pdbx_seq_one_letter_code
_entity_poly.pdbx_strand_id
1 'polypeptide(L)'
;MARRSGSGVQRHGRWIRLGFRLHASDTDAGVDALLECSGDRWVAILTDGGRTETGLGASARTALTVALQSLAPGSAAALLSDPELFAVSWRIRQAV
;
A
#
# COMPACT_ATOMS: atom_id res chain seq x y z
N MET A 1 17.13 -17.11 10.67
CA MET A 1 15.67 -16.98 10.42
C MET A 1 15.46 -15.85 9.42
N ALA A 2 15.38 -16.15 8.12
CA ALA A 2 15.13 -15.14 7.10
C ALA A 2 13.63 -14.91 6.97
N ARG A 3 13.15 -13.71 7.32
CA ARG A 3 11.76 -13.31 7.09
C ARG A 3 11.57 -13.17 5.58
N ARG A 4 10.77 -14.07 5.01
CA ARG A 4 10.40 -14.05 3.61
C ARG A 4 9.50 -12.82 3.40
N SER A 5 10.07 -11.71 2.94
CA SER A 5 9.34 -10.60 2.32
C SER A 5 8.68 -11.12 1.05
N GLY A 6 7.53 -11.77 1.21
CA GLY A 6 6.71 -12.26 0.12
C GLY A 6 5.59 -11.26 -0.11
N SER A 7 5.74 -10.41 -1.10
CA SER A 7 4.59 -9.68 -1.64
C SER A 7 3.63 -10.72 -2.23
N GLY A 8 2.53 -11.01 -1.54
CA GLY A 8 1.53 -11.98 -1.98
C GLY A 8 0.30 -11.29 -2.55
N VAL A 9 -0.24 -11.81 -3.64
CA VAL A 9 -1.63 -11.53 -4.05
C VAL A 9 -2.47 -12.71 -3.58
N GLN A 10 -3.43 -12.49 -2.68
CA GLN A 10 -4.40 -13.51 -2.31
C GLN A 10 -5.76 -13.13 -2.90
N ARG A 11 -6.39 -14.06 -3.64
CA ARG A 11 -7.72 -13.91 -4.25
C ARG A 11 -8.68 -14.91 -3.62
N HIS A 12 -9.80 -14.43 -3.07
CA HIS A 12 -10.91 -15.28 -2.64
C HIS A 12 -12.22 -14.64 -3.12
N GLY A 13 -12.83 -15.19 -4.18
CA GLY A 13 -14.18 -14.90 -4.70
C GLY A 13 -14.48 -13.51 -5.26
N ARG A 14 -14.05 -12.42 -4.61
CA ARG A 14 -14.27 -11.01 -5.01
C ARG A 14 -13.34 -10.05 -4.24
N TRP A 15 -12.33 -10.58 -3.55
CA TRP A 15 -11.44 -9.82 -2.68
C TRP A 15 -10.04 -9.79 -3.27
N ILE A 16 -9.47 -8.59 -3.45
CA ILE A 16 -8.05 -8.39 -3.79
C ILE A 16 -7.31 -7.99 -2.52
N ARG A 17 -6.24 -8.69 -2.17
CA ARG A 17 -5.36 -8.33 -1.06
C ARG A 17 -3.91 -8.30 -1.53
N LEU A 18 -3.22 -7.18 -1.32
CA LEU A 18 -1.89 -6.90 -1.85
C LEU A 18 -1.00 -6.26 -0.79
N GLY A 19 0.00 -6.99 -0.31
CA GLY A 19 1.04 -6.47 0.59
C GLY A 19 2.29 -6.05 -0.18
N PHE A 20 2.85 -4.89 0.17
CA PHE A 20 4.10 -4.33 -0.37
C PHE A 20 4.72 -3.36 0.64
N ARG A 21 5.91 -2.85 0.33
CA ARG A 21 6.61 -1.88 1.17
C ARG A 21 6.98 -0.66 0.33
N LEU A 22 6.80 0.53 0.89
CA LEU A 22 7.19 1.80 0.27
C LEU A 22 8.42 2.37 0.94
N HIS A 23 9.28 2.98 0.14
CA HIS A 23 10.51 3.63 0.54
C HIS A 23 10.50 5.07 0.02
N ALA A 24 10.84 6.01 0.90
CA ALA A 24 11.10 7.38 0.48
C ALA A 24 12.59 7.48 0.16
N SER A 25 12.96 8.08 -0.98
CA SER A 25 14.35 8.15 -1.45
C SER A 25 15.31 8.85 -0.47
N ASP A 26 14.78 9.57 0.50
CA ASP A 26 15.47 10.34 1.52
C ASP A 26 15.58 9.62 2.88
N THR A 27 15.02 8.42 3.04
CA THR A 27 15.05 7.68 4.31
C THR A 27 15.22 6.17 4.13
N ASP A 28 16.04 5.55 5.00
CA ASP A 28 16.21 4.08 5.04
C ASP A 28 14.99 3.35 5.65
N ALA A 29 14.05 4.09 6.23
CA ALA A 29 12.86 3.53 6.85
C ALA A 29 11.74 3.37 5.81
N GLY A 30 11.25 2.14 5.63
CA GLY A 30 10.15 1.83 4.72
C GLY A 30 8.82 1.63 5.44
N VAL A 31 7.73 2.10 4.85
CA VAL A 31 6.34 1.94 5.31
C VAL A 31 5.77 0.65 4.74
N ASP A 32 5.32 -0.25 5.61
CA ASP A 32 4.62 -1.45 5.17
C ASP A 32 3.18 -1.09 4.77
N ALA A 33 2.74 -1.57 3.61
CA ALA A 33 1.45 -1.24 3.03
C ALA A 33 0.67 -2.50 2.68
N LEU A 34 -0.63 -2.45 2.98
CA LEU A 34 -1.60 -3.46 2.59
C LEU A 34 -2.77 -2.78 1.89
N LEU A 35 -3.01 -3.16 0.64
CA LEU A 35 -4.20 -2.77 -0.11
C LEU A 35 -5.21 -3.91 -0.13
N GLU A 36 -6.46 -3.56 0.16
CA GLU A 36 -7.60 -4.45 0.07
C GLU A 36 -8.68 -3.85 -0.81
N CYS A 37 -9.30 -4.66 -1.66
CA CYS A 37 -10.48 -4.28 -2.42
C CYS A 37 -11.61 -5.27 -2.15
N SER A 38 -12.78 -4.74 -1.80
CA SER A 38 -14.02 -5.49 -1.70
C SER A 38 -15.10 -4.73 -2.50
N GLY A 39 -15.51 -5.31 -3.62
CA GLY A 39 -16.44 -4.65 -4.54
C GLY A 39 -15.82 -3.43 -5.22
N ASP A 40 -16.34 -2.24 -4.91
CA ASP A 40 -15.94 -0.94 -5.46
C ASP A 40 -15.16 -0.07 -4.47
N ARG A 41 -14.85 -0.61 -3.28
CA ARG A 41 -14.16 0.11 -2.21
C ARG A 41 -12.77 -0.47 -1.97
N TRP A 42 -11.80 0.44 -1.94
CA TRP A 42 -10.43 0.17 -1.58
C TRP A 42 -10.12 0.65 -0.18
N VAL A 43 -9.34 -0.15 0.54
CA VAL A 43 -8.77 0.15 1.85
C VAL A 43 -7.26 0.06 1.74
N ALA A 44 -6.55 1.05 2.26
CA ALA A 44 -5.10 1.01 2.45
C ALA A 44 -4.82 1.01 3.95
N ILE A 45 -4.02 0.05 4.41
CA ILE A 45 -3.52 -0.02 5.78
C ILE A 45 -2.02 0.16 5.71
N LEU A 46 -1.51 1.16 6.42
CA LEU A 46 -0.09 1.47 6.46
C LEU A 46 0.43 1.30 7.87
N THR A 47 1.62 0.71 7.99
CA THR A 47 2.29 0.54 9.28
C THR A 47 3.71 1.06 9.20
N ASP A 48 4.07 1.96 10.12
CA ASP A 48 5.41 2.50 10.29
C ASP A 48 5.71 2.71 11.78
N GLY A 49 6.84 2.18 12.26
CA GLY A 49 7.28 2.39 13.64
C GLY A 49 6.26 2.03 14.74
N GLY A 50 5.33 1.11 14.48
CA GLY A 50 4.24 0.76 15.41
C GLY A 50 2.99 1.65 15.32
N ARG A 51 3.03 2.73 14.52
CA ARG A 51 1.84 3.50 14.15
C ARG A 51 1.16 2.83 12.96
N THR A 52 -0.16 2.76 13.00
CA THR A 52 -0.97 2.25 11.89
C THR A 52 -2.00 3.29 11.49
N GLU A 53 -2.11 3.53 10.20
CA GLU A 53 -3.10 4.44 9.63
C GLU A 53 -3.85 3.75 8.50
N THR A 54 -5.12 4.14 8.33
CA THR A 54 -6.02 3.55 7.34
C THR A 54 -6.62 4.60 6.45
N GLY A 55 -6.64 4.34 5.15
CA GLY A 55 -7.27 5.19 4.15
C GLY A 55 -8.32 4.44 3.35
N LEU A 56 -9.39 5.15 2.98
CA LEU A 56 -10.49 4.61 2.18
C LEU A 56 -10.60 5.38 0.86
N GLY A 57 -10.93 4.68 -0.21
CA GLY A 57 -11.10 5.32 -1.52
C GLY A 57 -11.89 4.49 -2.51
N ALA A 58 -12.42 5.16 -3.54
CA ALA A 58 -13.00 4.49 -4.71
C ALA A 58 -11.93 3.83 -5.61
N SER A 59 -10.65 4.15 -5.37
CA SER A 59 -9.51 3.54 -6.04
C SER A 59 -8.40 3.21 -5.03
N ALA A 60 -7.54 2.26 -5.40
CA ALA A 60 -6.34 1.93 -4.63
C ALA A 60 -5.47 3.16 -4.37
N ARG A 61 -5.28 4.01 -5.38
CA ARG A 61 -4.46 5.23 -5.27
C ARG A 61 -5.07 6.23 -4.30
N THR A 62 -6.38 6.45 -4.35
CA THR A 62 -7.07 7.35 -3.41
C THR A 62 -6.94 6.85 -1.98
N ALA A 63 -7.21 5.56 -1.74
CA ALA A 63 -7.09 4.96 -0.41
C ALA A 63 -5.66 5.10 0.15
N LEU A 64 -4.65 4.81 -0.69
CA LEU A 64 -3.24 4.93 -0.32
C LEU A 64 -2.83 6.37 0.00
N THR A 65 -3.22 7.33 -0.83
CA THR A 65 -2.93 8.76 -0.61
C THR A 65 -3.49 9.24 0.73
N VAL A 66 -4.73 8.88 1.06
CA VAL A 66 -5.36 9.26 2.34
C VAL A 66 -4.58 8.68 3.52
N ALA A 67 -4.22 7.40 3.46
CA ALA A 67 -3.47 6.76 4.53
C ALA A 67 -2.07 7.40 4.72
N LEU A 68 -1.36 7.68 3.62
CA LEU A 68 -0.03 8.31 3.65
C LEU A 68 -0.09 9.73 4.21
N GLN A 69 -1.10 10.52 3.83
CA GLN A 69 -1.30 11.87 4.34
C GLN A 69 -1.54 11.89 5.86
N SER A 70 -2.20 10.88 6.41
CA SER A 70 -2.39 10.74 7.87
C SER A 70 -1.13 10.24 8.59
N LEU A 71 -0.45 9.24 8.03
CA LEU A 71 0.71 8.60 8.69
C LEU A 71 1.93 9.49 8.67
N ALA A 72 2.26 10.03 7.50
CA ALA A 72 3.48 10.77 7.28
C ALA A 72 3.23 11.96 6.33
N PRO A 73 2.48 13.00 6.77
CA PRO A 73 2.11 14.13 5.91
C PRO A 73 3.30 14.79 5.21
N GLY A 74 4.44 14.89 5.91
CA GLY A 74 5.66 15.51 5.40
C GLY A 74 6.44 14.69 4.35
N SER A 75 6.28 13.37 4.34
CA SER A 75 6.97 12.47 3.40
C SER A 75 6.03 11.74 2.43
N ALA A 76 4.72 12.00 2.52
CA ALA A 76 3.71 11.36 1.68
C ALA A 76 4.00 11.51 0.17
N ALA A 77 4.48 12.68 -0.27
CA ALA A 77 4.84 12.91 -1.66
C ALA A 77 6.05 12.06 -2.12
N ALA A 78 7.06 11.90 -1.27
CA ALA A 78 8.21 11.06 -1.56
C ALA A 78 7.81 9.58 -1.64
N LEU A 79 7.01 9.11 -0.69
CA LEU A 79 6.48 7.73 -0.69
C LEU A 79 5.55 7.45 -1.88
N LEU A 80 4.75 8.43 -2.31
CA LEU A 80 3.91 8.34 -3.51
C LEU A 80 4.71 8.36 -4.83
N SER A 81 6.01 8.63 -4.76
CA SER A 81 6.94 8.62 -5.89
C SER A 81 7.80 7.35 -5.95
N ASP A 82 7.61 6.41 -5.02
CA ASP A 82 8.32 5.13 -5.03
C ASP A 82 8.00 4.34 -6.32
N PRO A 83 9.02 3.94 -7.11
CA PRO A 83 8.85 3.10 -8.30
C PRO A 83 8.12 1.77 -8.06
N GLU A 84 8.13 1.22 -6.85
CA GLU A 84 7.38 0.01 -6.51
C GLU A 84 5.88 0.16 -6.80
N LEU A 85 5.34 1.39 -6.77
CA LEU A 85 3.95 1.68 -7.11
C LEU A 85 3.60 1.33 -8.57
N PHE A 86 4.56 1.30 -9.49
CA PHE A 86 4.33 0.80 -10.85
C PHE A 86 4.08 -0.71 -10.86
N ALA A 87 4.87 -1.48 -10.09
CA ALA A 87 4.69 -2.92 -9.95
C ALA A 87 3.36 -3.26 -9.25
N VAL A 88 3.01 -2.51 -8.20
CA VAL A 88 1.70 -2.65 -7.51
C VAL A 88 0.55 -2.33 -8.47
N SER A 89 0.63 -1.25 -9.24
CA SER A 89 -0.39 -0.89 -10.22
C SER A 89 -0.60 -1.97 -11.28
N TRP A 90 0.50 -2.56 -11.77
CA TRP A 90 0.43 -3.69 -12.70
C TRP A 90 -0.26 -4.91 -12.07
N ARG A 91 0.09 -5.26 -10.83
CA ARG A 91 -0.53 -6.38 -10.09
C ARG A 91 -2.01 -6.17 -9.85
N ILE A 92 -2.42 -4.95 -9.51
CA ILE A 92 -3.85 -4.59 -9.40
C ILE A 92 -4.53 -4.83 -10.75
N ARG A 93 -3.95 -4.37 -11.86
CA ARG A 93 -4.52 -4.57 -13.20
C ARG A 93 -4.68 -6.04 -13.60
N GLN A 94 -3.80 -6.93 -13.12
CA GLN A 94 -3.94 -8.38 -13.32
C GLN A 94 -4.97 -9.01 -12.35
N ALA A 95 -5.27 -8.31 -11.25
CA ALA A 95 -6.13 -8.76 -10.17
C ALA A 95 -7.61 -8.31 -10.31
N VAL A 96 -7.89 -7.32 -11.15
CA VAL A 96 -9.24 -6.85 -11.52
C VAL A 96 -9.62 -7.43 -12.88
#